data_AF-A0A1H2E2I4-F1
#
_entry.id   AF-A0A1H2E2I4-F1
#
_cell.length_a   1.000
_cell.length_b   1.000
_cell.length_c   1.000
_cell.angle_alpha   90.00
_cell.angle_beta   90.00
_cell.angle_gamma   90.00
#
_symmetry.space_group_name_H-M   'P 1'
#
loop_
_entity.id
_entity.type
_entity.pdbx_description
1 polymer ?
#
loop_
_entity_poly.entity_id
_entity_poly.type
_entity_poly.pdbx_seq_one_letter_code
_entity_poly.pdbx_strand_id
1 'polypeptide(L)'
;MSPFTVTLIEWSATLLSLVGFWLCIRHRAVCFLFFLVADAGWFASAFAGGHASLLAQQSIYILMNVVGYFLWKRDERLKELLEAAEKRALQPSQKPAPAPALPAEATR
;
A
#
# COMPACT_ATOMS: atom_id res chain seq x y z
N MET A 1 -4.14 28.52 17.00
CA MET A 1 -4.91 27.32 17.39
C MET A 1 -4.97 27.25 18.91
N SER A 2 -6.05 26.74 19.52
CA SER A 2 -6.06 26.56 20.97
C SER A 2 -5.08 25.45 21.38
N PRO A 3 -4.43 25.51 22.56
CA PRO A 3 -3.54 24.44 23.03
C PRO A 3 -4.23 23.08 23.06
N PHE A 4 -5.49 23.05 23.50
CA PHE A 4 -6.32 21.84 23.53
C PHE A 4 -6.49 21.22 22.13
N THR A 5 -6.73 22.05 21.10
CA THR A 5 -6.86 21.56 19.72
C THR A 5 -5.57 20.93 19.21
N VAL A 6 -4.42 21.53 19.50
CA VAL A 6 -3.11 20.99 19.10
C VAL A 6 -2.86 19.64 19.76
N THR A 7 -3.09 19.55 21.08
CA THR A 7 -2.95 18.30 21.83
C THR A 7 -3.88 17.21 21.29
N LEU A 8 -5.11 17.55 20.93
CA LEU A 8 -6.05 16.59 20.33
C LEU A 8 -5.54 16.07 18.98
N ILE A 9 -4.99 16.94 18.14
CA ILE A 9 -4.37 16.57 16.86
C ILE A 9 -3.19 15.62 17.09
N GLU A 10 -2.29 15.94 18.01
CA GLU A 10 -1.11 15.13 18.33
C GLU A 10 -1.50 13.73 18.81
N TRP A 11 -2.43 13.62 19.77
CA TRP A 11 -2.91 12.33 20.24
C TRP A 11 -3.59 11.51 19.14
N SER A 12 -4.39 12.16 18.29
CA SER A 12 -5.03 11.48 17.17
C SER A 12 -3.99 10.96 16.16
N ALA A 13 -2.97 11.77 15.85
CA ALA A 13 -1.86 11.40 14.98
C ALA A 13 -1.08 10.22 15.57
N THR A 14 -0.78 10.23 16.87
CA THR A 14 -0.12 9.11 17.56
C THR A 14 -0.92 7.81 17.45
N LEU A 15 -2.23 7.84 17.68
CA LEU A 15 -3.08 6.66 17.55
C LEU A 15 -3.11 6.15 16.09
N LEU A 16 -3.19 7.05 15.11
CA LEU A 16 -3.11 6.66 13.70
C LEU A 16 -1.74 6.05 13.34
N SER A 17 -0.64 6.62 13.84
CA SER A 17 0.70 6.05 13.65
C SER A 17 0.79 4.64 14.22
N LEU A 18 0.19 4.38 15.39
CA LEU A 18 0.17 3.04 15.99
C LEU A 18 -0.55 2.03 15.09
N VAL A 19 -1.69 2.41 14.51
CA VAL A 19 -2.41 1.59 13.53
C VAL A 19 -1.56 1.39 12.26
N GLY A 20 -0.89 2.44 11.80
CA GLY A 20 0.07 2.37 10.68
C GLY A 20 1.19 1.37 10.95
N PHE A 21 1.80 1.39 12.12
CA PHE A 21 2.85 0.44 12.52
C PHE A 21 2.34 -0.99 12.55
N TRP A 22 1.15 -1.21 13.09
CA TRP A 22 0.54 -2.54 13.10
C TRP A 22 0.30 -3.09 11.67
N LEU A 23 -0.16 -2.25 10.74
CA LEU A 23 -0.30 -2.62 9.33
C LEU A 23 1.06 -2.85 8.65
N CYS A 24 2.07 -2.06 9.02
CA CYS A 24 3.43 -2.15 8.49
C CYS A 24 4.08 -3.49 8.87
N ILE A 25 3.95 -3.92 10.13
CA ILE A 25 4.39 -5.24 10.62
C ILE A 25 3.70 -6.37 9.85
N ARG A 26 2.44 -6.16 9.43
CA ARG A 26 1.69 -7.12 8.59
C ARG A 26 2.00 -7.03 7.10
N HIS A 27 3.01 -6.26 6.70
CA HIS A 27 3.42 -6.06 5.32
C HIS A 27 2.28 -5.61 4.39
N ARG A 28 1.36 -4.79 4.89
CA ARG A 28 0.26 -4.21 4.09
C ARG A 28 0.64 -2.81 3.63
N ALA A 29 0.69 -2.57 2.32
CA ALA A 29 1.00 -1.26 1.74
C ALA A 29 0.06 -0.13 2.20
N VAL A 30 -1.15 -0.48 2.68
CA VAL A 30 -2.10 0.47 3.26
C VAL A 30 -1.53 1.20 4.51
N CYS A 31 -0.50 0.65 5.18
CA CYS A 31 0.15 1.31 6.32
C CYS A 31 0.61 2.74 6.01
N PHE A 32 1.11 2.97 4.79
CA PHE A 32 1.60 4.29 4.37
C PHE A 32 0.50 5.34 4.28
N LEU A 33 -0.75 4.95 4.06
CA LEU A 33 -1.87 5.90 4.09
C LEU A 33 -2.16 6.35 5.52
N PHE A 34 -2.06 5.44 6.50
CA PHE A 34 -2.22 5.78 7.91
C PHE A 34 -1.07 6.68 8.41
N PHE A 35 0.17 6.36 8.03
CA PHE A 35 1.31 7.22 8.32
C PHE A 35 1.19 8.58 7.64
N LEU A 36 0.72 8.65 6.39
CA LEU A 36 0.53 9.92 5.69
C LEU A 36 -0.43 10.86 6.43
N VAL A 37 -1.56 10.34 6.92
CA VAL A 37 -2.53 11.14 7.67
C VAL A 37 -1.97 11.53 9.04
N ALA A 38 -1.25 10.63 9.71
CA ALA A 38 -0.60 10.93 10.99
C ALA A 38 0.47 12.02 10.85
N ASP A 39 1.34 11.91 9.84
CA ASP A 39 2.42 12.87 9.60
C ASP A 39 1.87 14.23 9.15
N ALA A 40 0.73 14.26 8.44
CA ALA A 40 0.01 15.50 8.17
C ALA A 40 -0.52 16.17 9.45
N GLY A 41 -1.00 15.38 10.41
CA GLY A 41 -1.38 15.87 11.74
C GLY A 41 -0.20 16.46 12.52
N TRP A 42 0.93 15.76 12.53
CA TRP A 42 2.17 16.25 13.15
C TRP A 42 2.72 17.48 12.44
N PHE A 43 2.63 17.56 11.11
CA PHE A 43 3.01 18.73 10.34
C PHE A 43 2.15 19.95 10.73
N ALA A 44 0.84 19.77 10.87
CA ALA A 44 -0.07 20.83 11.29
C ALA A 44 0.26 21.32 12.72
N SER A 45 0.56 20.41 13.65
CA SER A 45 1.05 20.78 15.00
C SER A 45 2.37 21.56 14.92
N ALA A 46 3.36 21.04 14.20
CA ALA A 46 4.68 21.66 14.05
C ALA A 46 4.60 23.08 13.45
N PHE A 47 3.73 23.27 12.45
CA PHE A 47 3.48 24.57 11.83
C PHE A 47 2.84 25.55 12.82
N ALA A 48 1.86 25.11 13.61
CA ALA A 48 1.23 25.93 14.62
C ALA A 48 2.18 26.29 15.79
N GLY A 49 3.10 25.40 16.14
CA GLY A 49 4.10 25.59 17.19
C GLY A 49 5.37 26.31 16.76
N GLY A 50 5.56 26.60 15.46
CA GLY A 50 6.76 27.25 14.94
C GLY A 50 8.03 26.37 15.01
N HIS A 51 7.87 25.06 15.10
CA HIS A 51 8.98 24.12 15.21
C HIS A 51 9.53 23.74 13.83
N ALA A 52 10.49 24.53 13.32
CA ALA A 52 11.02 24.37 11.97
C ALA A 52 11.66 23.00 11.70
N SER A 53 12.38 22.43 12.68
CA SER A 53 13.00 21.10 12.55
C SER A 53 11.96 19.99 12.41
N LEU A 54 10.93 20.01 13.26
CA LEU A 54 9.84 19.05 13.23
C LEU A 54 9.05 19.16 11.92
N LEU A 55 8.83 20.38 11.44
CA LEU A 55 8.15 20.63 10.17
C LEU A 55 8.94 20.07 8.96
N ALA A 56 10.25 20.28 8.93
CA ALA A 56 11.11 19.72 7.90
C ALA A 56 11.12 18.19 7.93
N GLN A 57 11.22 17.60 9.12
CA GLN A 57 11.13 16.16 9.31
C GLN A 57 9.81 15.59 8.78
N GLN A 58 8.67 16.17 9.16
CA GLN A 58 7.37 15.66 8.74
C GLN A 58 7.14 15.82 7.23
N SER A 59 7.67 16.88 6.62
CA SER A 59 7.65 17.04 5.16
C SER A 59 8.35 15.89 4.44
N ILE A 60 9.51 15.47 4.94
CA ILE A 60 10.26 14.33 4.39
C ILE A 60 9.47 13.03 4.58
N TYR A 61 8.86 12.82 5.75
CA TYR A 61 8.10 11.61 6.03
C TYR A 61 6.84 11.50 5.17
N ILE A 62 6.13 12.60 4.93
CA ILE A 62 5.00 12.66 3.99
C ILE A 62 5.45 12.20 2.60
N LEU A 63 6.57 12.72 2.08
CA LEU A 63 7.12 12.29 0.79
C LEU A 63 7.48 10.80 0.78
N MET A 64 8.15 10.33 1.85
CA MET A 64 8.51 8.93 1.99
C MET A 64 7.30 8.00 2.07
N ASN A 65 6.21 8.42 2.70
CA ASN A 65 4.97 7.65 2.74
C ASN A 65 4.36 7.48 1.35
N VAL A 66 4.36 8.54 0.53
CA VAL A 66 3.90 8.47 -0.86
C VAL A 66 4.76 7.50 -1.67
N VAL A 67 6.08 7.63 -1.60
CA VAL A 67 7.02 6.74 -2.31
C VAL A 67 6.87 5.29 -1.82
N GLY A 68 6.83 5.08 -0.51
CA GLY A 68 6.68 3.77 0.12
C GLY A 68 5.38 3.08 -0.29
N TYR A 69 4.27 3.82 -0.35
CA TYR A 69 2.99 3.31 -0.82
C TYR A 69 3.09 2.75 -2.25
N PHE A 70 3.65 3.52 -3.19
CA PHE A 70 3.76 3.07 -4.57
C PHE A 70 4.71 1.90 -4.73
N LEU A 71 5.83 1.90 -4.02
CA LEU A 71 6.82 0.84 -4.08
C LEU A 71 6.25 -0.47 -3.55
N TRP A 72 5.68 -0.47 -2.34
CA TRP A 72 5.12 -1.69 -1.74
C TRP A 72 3.89 -2.20 -2.46
N LYS A 73 3.02 -1.32 -2.97
CA LYS A 73 1.86 -1.75 -3.76
C LYS A 73 2.28 -2.45 -5.06
N ARG A 74 3.39 -2.02 -5.66
CA ARG A 74 3.97 -2.70 -6.82
C ARG A 74 4.52 -4.07 -6.44
N ASP A 75 5.21 -4.17 -5.31
CA ASP A 75 5.81 -5.42 -4.84
C ASP A 75 4.74 -6.45 -4.41
N GLU A 76 3.65 -6.02 -3.77
CA GLU A 76 2.48 -6.87 -3.47
C GLU A 76 1.90 -7.46 -4.76
N ARG A 77 1.64 -6.63 -5.78
CA ARG A 77 1.14 -7.10 -7.08
C ARG A 77 2.10 -8.07 -7.75
N LEU A 78 3.41 -7.81 -7.67
CA LEU A 78 4.41 -8.70 -8.26
C LEU A 78 4.42 -10.08 -7.59
N LYS A 79 4.31 -10.14 -6.25
CA LYS A 79 4.18 -11.40 -5.51
C LYS A 79 2.95 -12.19 -5.93
N GLU A 80 1.79 -11.55 -6.03
CA GLU A 80 0.55 -12.19 -6.48
C GLU A 80 0.68 -12.79 -7.89
N LEU A 81 1.35 -12.09 -8.81
CA LEU A 81 1.59 -12.57 -10.17
C LEU A 81 2.55 -13.76 -10.20
N LEU A 82 3.61 -13.74 -9.39
CA LEU A 82 4.56 -14.84 -9.28
C LEU A 82 3.89 -16.09 -8.69
N GLU A 83 3.11 -15.93 -7.62
CA GLU A 83 2.34 -17.03 -7.04
C GLU A 83 1.31 -17.61 -8.04
N ALA A 84 0.66 -16.76 -8.83
CA ALA A 84 -0.26 -17.21 -9.88
C ALA A 84 0.47 -17.95 -11.02
N ALA A 85 1.66 -17.50 -11.41
CA ALA A 85 2.50 -18.16 -12.40
C ALA A 85 3.01 -19.51 -11.90
N GLU A 86 3.47 -19.58 -10.66
CA GLU A 86 3.92 -20.82 -10.00
C GLU A 86 2.77 -21.83 -9.90
N LYS A 87 1.58 -21.42 -9.44
CA LYS A 87 0.39 -22.27 -9.40
C LYS A 87 0.01 -22.83 -10.78
N ARG A 88 0.15 -22.02 -11.84
CA ARG A 88 -0.08 -22.47 -13.23
C ARG A 88 1.00 -23.46 -13.70
N ALA A 89 2.26 -23.22 -13.37
CA ALA A 89 3.36 -24.12 -13.73
C ALA A 89 3.27 -25.48 -13.01
N LEU A 90 2.81 -25.48 -11.76
CA LEU A 90 2.59 -26.68 -10.95
C LEU A 90 1.28 -27.42 -11.27
N GLN A 91 0.40 -26.86 -12.10
CA GLN A 91 -0.76 -27.55 -12.67
C GLN A 91 -0.53 -27.89 -14.17
N PRO A 92 0.36 -28.85 -14.50
CA PRO A 92 0.56 -29.26 -15.88
C PRO A 92 -0.53 -30.25 -16.31
N SER A 93 -1.79 -29.81 -16.47
CA SER A 93 -2.75 -30.41 -17.41
C SER A 93 -4.08 -29.65 -17.48
N GLN A 94 -4.17 -28.72 -18.43
CA GLN A 94 -5.38 -28.64 -19.24
C GLN A 94 -4.93 -28.40 -20.68
N LYS A 95 -4.62 -29.51 -21.36
CA LYS A 95 -4.44 -29.52 -22.81
C LYS A 95 -5.69 -28.86 -23.42
N PRO A 96 -5.58 -27.86 -24.30
CA PRO A 96 -6.75 -27.37 -25.02
C PRO A 96 -7.42 -28.57 -25.69
N ALA A 97 -8.75 -28.69 -25.53
CA ALA A 97 -9.51 -29.79 -26.11
C ALA A 97 -9.15 -29.92 -27.59
N PRO A 98 -8.89 -31.14 -28.11
CA PRO A 98 -8.60 -31.31 -29.52
C PRO A 98 -9.73 -30.67 -30.33
N ALA A 99 -9.36 -29.88 -31.33
CA ALA A 99 -10.32 -29.22 -32.22
C ALA A 99 -11.36 -30.26 -32.69
N PRO A 100 -12.66 -29.92 -32.69
CA PRO A 100 -13.69 -30.85 -33.15
C PRO A 100 -13.29 -31.35 -34.54
N ALA A 101 -13.23 -32.67 -34.69
CA ALA A 101 -12.89 -33.30 -35.96
C ALA A 101 -13.84 -32.77 -37.03
N LEU A 102 -13.28 -32.23 -38.11
CA LEU A 102 -14.05 -31.81 -39.28
C LEU A 102 -14.92 -33.01 -39.73
N PRO A 103 -16.24 -32.83 -39.86
CA PRO A 103 -17.12 -33.91 -40.29
C PRO A 103 -16.67 -34.43 -41.66
N ALA A 104 -16.64 -35.76 -41.79
CA ALA A 104 -16.15 -36.50 -42.96
C ALA A 104 -17.04 -36.37 -44.23
N GLU A 105 -17.79 -35.28 -44.37
CA GLU A 105 -18.75 -35.06 -45.46
C GLU A 105 -18.26 -34.11 -46.55
N ALA A 106 -16.97 -33.74 -46.58
CA ALA A 106 -16.40 -32.85 -47.61
C ALA A 106 -15.53 -33.59 -48.65
N THR A 107 -15.78 -34.87 -48.87
CA THR A 107 -15.14 -35.66 -49.96
C THR A 107 -16.16 -36.56 -50.66
N ARG A 108 -17.14 -35.94 -51.33
CA ARG A 108 -17.81 -36.51 -52.51
C ARG A 108 -18.16 -35.40 -53.50
#